data_AF-A0A1H4XM83-F1
#
_entry.id   AF-A0A1H4XM83-F1
#
_cell.length_a   1.000
_cell.length_b   1.000
_cell.length_c   1.000
_cell.angle_alpha   90.00
_cell.angle_beta   90.00
_cell.angle_gamma   90.00
#
_symmetry.space_group_name_H-M   'P 1'
#
loop_
_entity.id
_entity.type
_entity.pdbx_description
1 polymer ?
#
loop_
_entity_poly.entity_id
_entity_poly.type
_entity_poly.pdbx_seq_one_letter_code
_entity_poly.pdbx_strand_id
1 'polypeptide(L)'
;MSQSKKQLVPFWVIVLQVILTLIMLGQVYMYFFNNHLITESGIEINGVPTLNLIYEMGARTFVMVIASIYVLVTQNPKQFLVVLIMNIAREAQEMVIDPLFPILNAPVSPLTDFLIHLVIVIIEIWAFVVVYKSQNK
;
A
#
# COMPACT_ATOMS: atom_id res chain seq x y z
N MET A 1 8.66 28.69 -26.06
CA MET A 1 9.34 27.38 -26.07
C MET A 1 9.31 26.81 -24.66
N SER A 2 8.25 26.08 -24.31
CA SER A 2 8.14 25.44 -22.99
C SER A 2 9.10 24.26 -22.98
N GLN A 3 10.24 24.39 -22.29
CA GLN A 3 11.06 23.22 -21.97
C GLN A 3 10.17 22.29 -21.13
N SER A 4 9.69 21.21 -21.74
CA SER A 4 9.02 20.14 -21.02
C SER A 4 10.01 19.67 -19.95
N LYS A 5 9.76 20.00 -18.67
CA LYS A 5 10.49 19.42 -17.55
C LYS A 5 10.41 17.91 -17.74
N LYS A 6 11.54 17.29 -18.07
CA LYS A 6 11.64 15.85 -18.28
C LYS A 6 11.15 15.20 -16.99
N GLN A 7 9.98 14.57 -17.04
CA GLN A 7 9.42 13.89 -15.88
C GLN A 7 10.41 12.78 -15.51
N LEU A 8 11.05 12.90 -14.35
CA LEU A 8 12.06 11.94 -13.92
C LEU A 8 11.40 10.61 -13.56
N VAL A 9 10.20 10.65 -12.98
CA VAL A 9 9.37 9.46 -12.72
C VAL A 9 8.41 9.23 -13.89
N PRO A 10 8.37 8.01 -14.47
CA PRO A 10 7.43 7.71 -15.54
C PRO A 10 5.97 7.77 -15.10
N PHE A 11 5.09 8.24 -15.99
CA PHE A 11 3.67 8.45 -15.70
C PHE A 11 2.97 7.20 -15.12
N TRP A 12 3.25 6.02 -15.67
CA TRP A 12 2.62 4.78 -15.19
C TRP A 12 2.99 4.43 -13.75
N VAL A 13 4.20 4.81 -13.29
CA VAL A 13 4.63 4.62 -11.88
C VAL A 13 3.86 5.56 -10.96
N ILE A 14 3.56 6.78 -11.43
CA ILE A 14 2.72 7.72 -10.70
C ILE A 14 1.29 7.15 -10.56
N VAL A 15 0.73 6.62 -11.64
CA VAL A 15 -0.59 5.97 -11.63
C VAL A 15 -0.62 4.79 -10.65
N LEU A 16 0.40 3.92 -10.69
CA LEU A 16 0.54 2.82 -9.74
C LEU A 16 0.55 3.34 -8.30
N GLN A 17 1.38 4.35 -8.00
CA GLN A 17 1.47 4.93 -6.65
C GLN A 17 0.14 5.53 -6.18
N VAL A 18 -0.63 6.17 -7.08
CA VAL A 18 -1.97 6.67 -6.77
C VAL A 18 -2.90 5.50 -6.40
N ILE A 19 -2.90 4.43 -7.18
CA ILE A 19 -3.75 3.25 -6.90
C ILE A 19 -3.40 2.63 -5.54
N LEU A 20 -2.11 2.40 -5.26
CA LEU A 20 -1.64 1.87 -3.98
C LEU A 20 -2.06 2.78 -2.80
N THR A 21 -1.96 4.09 -2.99
CA THR A 21 -2.39 5.08 -1.99
C THR A 21 -3.90 4.99 -1.73
N LEU A 22 -4.72 4.80 -2.77
CA LEU A 22 -6.17 4.66 -2.63
C LEU A 22 -6.55 3.35 -1.90
N ILE A 23 -5.84 2.26 -2.16
CA ILE A 23 -6.04 0.99 -1.44
C ILE A 23 -5.74 1.18 0.05
N MET A 24 -4.60 1.79 0.39
CA MET A 24 -4.25 2.08 1.78
C MET A 24 -5.24 3.05 2.44
N LEU A 25 -5.77 4.04 1.72
CA LEU A 25 -6.84 4.91 2.21
C LEU A 25 -8.12 4.13 2.54
N GLY A 26 -8.46 3.11 1.74
CA GLY A 26 -9.53 2.18 2.05
C GLY A 26 -9.29 1.46 3.38
N GLN A 27 -8.07 0.95 3.61
CA GLN A 27 -7.69 0.32 4.88
C GLN A 27 -7.78 1.31 6.06
N VAL A 28 -7.27 2.54 5.91
CA VAL A 28 -7.38 3.60 6.92
C VAL A 28 -8.84 3.90 7.25
N TYR A 29 -9.71 3.94 6.24
CA TYR A 29 -11.13 4.13 6.45
C TYR A 29 -11.75 3.00 7.28
N MET A 30 -11.43 1.75 6.95
CA MET A 30 -11.89 0.59 7.71
C MET A 30 -11.44 0.67 9.18
N TYR A 31 -10.17 1.00 9.44
CA TYR A 31 -9.63 1.06 10.80
C TYR A 31 -10.16 2.21 11.67
N PHE A 32 -10.43 3.39 11.10
CA PHE A 32 -10.86 4.54 11.90
C PHE A 32 -12.37 4.75 11.95
N PHE A 33 -13.06 4.49 10.84
CA PHE A 33 -14.44 4.93 10.65
C PHE A 33 -15.42 3.78 10.53
N ASN A 34 -14.97 2.56 10.22
CA ASN A 34 -15.87 1.43 10.02
C ASN A 34 -15.34 0.13 10.64
N ASN A 35 -15.29 0.11 11.97
CA ASN A 35 -14.94 -1.06 12.76
C ASN A 35 -15.90 -2.25 12.56
N HIS A 36 -17.08 -2.02 11.97
CA HIS A 36 -18.01 -3.10 11.63
C HIS A 36 -17.43 -4.04 10.55
N LEU A 37 -16.72 -3.49 9.57
CA LEU A 37 -16.02 -4.28 8.54
C LEU A 37 -14.94 -5.19 9.14
N ILE A 38 -14.37 -4.77 10.28
CA ILE A 38 -13.39 -5.56 11.04
C ILE A 38 -14.10 -6.66 11.84
N THR A 39 -15.27 -6.39 12.43
CA THR A 39 -16.03 -7.45 13.11
C THR A 39 -16.57 -8.48 12.14
N GLU A 40 -16.96 -8.08 10.93
CA GLU A 40 -17.38 -8.99 9.86
C GLU A 40 -16.23 -9.87 9.37
N SER A 41 -14.97 -9.45 9.55
CA SER A 41 -13.80 -10.26 9.20
C SER A 41 -13.54 -11.39 10.21
N GLY A 42 -14.33 -11.45 11.30
CA GLY A 42 -14.19 -12.45 12.37
C GLY A 42 -13.31 -11.99 13.53
N ILE A 43 -12.88 -10.72 13.55
CA ILE A 43 -12.09 -10.15 14.63
C ILE A 43 -13.04 -9.62 15.71
N GLU A 44 -13.04 -10.27 16.87
CA GLU A 44 -13.83 -9.82 18.02
C GLU A 44 -13.22 -8.56 18.67
N ILE A 45 -13.96 -7.46 18.67
CA ILE A 45 -13.55 -6.21 19.33
C ILE A 45 -13.95 -6.26 20.81
N ASN A 46 -13.16 -7.00 21.60
CA ASN A 46 -13.39 -7.18 23.04
C ASN A 46 -12.78 -6.03 23.86
N GLY A 47 -13.42 -4.86 23.78
CA GLY A 47 -13.12 -3.71 24.63
C GLY A 47 -11.95 -2.83 24.15
N VAL A 48 -11.45 -2.00 25.08
CA VAL A 48 -10.45 -0.95 24.82
C VAL A 48 -9.12 -1.49 24.26
N PRO A 49 -8.58 -2.64 24.70
CA PRO A 49 -7.30 -3.14 24.18
C PRO A 49 -7.34 -3.49 22.68
N THR A 50 -8.39 -4.18 22.21
CA THR A 50 -8.54 -4.51 20.79
C THR A 50 -8.77 -3.26 19.94
N LEU A 51 -9.53 -2.30 20.46
CA LEU A 51 -9.77 -1.03 19.78
C LEU A 51 -8.47 -0.21 19.63
N ASN A 52 -7.60 -0.23 20.65
CA ASN A 52 -6.28 0.40 20.58
C ASN A 52 -5.43 -0.22 19.45
N LEU A 53 -5.41 -1.56 19.34
CA LEU A 53 -4.66 -2.25 18.29
C LEU A 53 -5.18 -1.87 16.89
N ILE A 54 -6.50 -1.81 16.71
CA ILE A 54 -7.14 -1.41 15.45
C ILE A 54 -6.73 0.02 15.06
N TYR A 55 -6.81 0.97 15.98
CA TYR A 55 -6.41 2.35 15.71
C TYR A 55 -4.91 2.51 15.51
N GLU A 56 -4.09 1.70 16.19
CA GLU A 56 -2.64 1.69 15.97
C GLU A 56 -2.29 1.23 14.55
N MET A 57 -2.93 0.16 14.07
CA MET A 57 -2.76 -0.30 12.69
C MET A 57 -3.24 0.75 11.69
N GLY A 58 -4.41 1.36 11.94
CA GLY A 58 -4.91 2.48 11.15
C GLY A 58 -3.95 3.67 11.08
N ALA A 59 -3.36 4.04 12.21
CA ALA A 59 -2.40 5.14 12.29
C ALA A 59 -1.10 4.83 11.52
N ARG A 60 -0.57 3.60 11.63
CA ARG A 60 0.62 3.17 10.88
C ARG A 60 0.37 3.20 9.37
N THR A 61 -0.77 2.69 8.92
CA THR A 61 -1.16 2.77 7.50
C THR A 61 -1.40 4.21 7.05
N PHE A 62 -1.96 5.06 7.91
CA PHE A 62 -2.17 6.47 7.59
C PHE A 62 -0.85 7.25 7.39
N VAL A 63 0.18 6.96 8.18
CA VAL A 63 1.51 7.54 7.96
C VAL A 63 2.08 7.15 6.58
N MET A 64 1.89 5.89 6.17
CA MET A 64 2.27 5.40 4.83
C MET A 64 1.52 6.12 3.70
N VAL A 65 0.22 6.38 3.89
CA VAL A 65 -0.58 7.21 2.96
C VAL A 65 0.00 8.62 2.85
N ILE A 66 0.34 9.26 3.98
CA ILE A 66 0.94 10.61 3.97
C ILE A 66 2.27 10.60 3.22
N ALA A 67 3.14 9.62 3.48
CA ALA A 67 4.41 9.47 2.77
C ALA A 67 4.20 9.29 1.25
N SER A 68 3.18 8.51 0.89
CA SER A 68 2.80 8.26 -0.52
C SER A 68 2.29 9.52 -1.23
N ILE A 69 1.43 10.31 -0.56
CA ILE A 69 0.96 11.60 -1.08
C ILE A 69 2.13 12.58 -1.21
N TYR A 70 3.02 12.62 -0.23
CA TYR A 70 4.18 13.50 -0.25
C TYR A 70 5.06 13.23 -1.48
N VAL A 71 5.37 11.97 -1.78
CA VAL A 71 6.18 11.65 -2.98
C VAL A 71 5.44 11.93 -4.29
N LEU A 72 4.11 11.74 -4.32
CA LEU A 72 3.28 12.15 -5.46
C LEU A 72 3.32 13.66 -5.71
N VAL A 73 3.41 14.49 -4.66
CA VAL A 73 3.50 15.95 -4.79
C VAL A 73 4.92 16.39 -5.18
N THR A 74 5.95 15.87 -4.52
CA THR A 74 7.34 16.30 -4.75
C THR A 74 7.91 15.77 -6.06
N GLN A 75 7.38 14.66 -6.58
CA GLN A 75 7.86 13.99 -7.79
C GLN A 75 9.37 13.69 -7.74
N ASN A 76 9.94 13.58 -6.54
CA ASN A 76 11.37 13.33 -6.33
C ASN A 76 11.65 11.83 -6.45
N PRO A 77 12.44 11.37 -7.44
CA PRO A 77 12.60 9.94 -7.67
C PRO A 77 13.32 9.21 -6.53
N LYS A 78 14.22 9.88 -5.78
CA LYS A 78 14.86 9.28 -4.59
C LYS A 78 13.83 8.97 -3.51
N GLN A 79 12.87 9.86 -3.31
CA GLN A 79 11.81 9.67 -2.33
C GLN A 79 10.83 8.58 -2.80
N PHE A 80 10.53 8.54 -4.11
CA PHE A 80 9.76 7.45 -4.72
C PHE A 80 10.40 6.07 -4.50
N LEU A 81 11.72 5.95 -4.65
CA LEU A 81 12.41 4.68 -4.40
C LEU A 81 12.25 4.22 -2.94
N VAL A 82 12.33 5.14 -1.98
CA VAL A 82 12.11 4.81 -0.56
C VAL A 82 10.69 4.31 -0.34
N VAL A 83 9.67 5.04 -0.85
CA VAL A 83 8.27 4.63 -0.69
C VAL A 83 7.97 3.32 -1.41
N LEU A 84 8.53 3.09 -2.60
CA LEU A 84 8.40 1.82 -3.31
C LEU A 84 9.01 0.66 -2.53
N ILE A 85 10.17 0.83 -1.88
CA ILE A 85 10.73 -0.20 -1.00
C ILE A 85 9.78 -0.51 0.15
N MET A 86 9.19 0.52 0.77
CA MET A 86 8.26 0.34 1.87
C MET A 86 6.98 -0.37 1.42
N ASN A 87 6.44 -0.03 0.24
CA ASN A 87 5.29 -0.71 -0.35
C ASN A 87 5.60 -2.18 -0.66
N ILE A 88 6.74 -2.47 -1.31
CA ILE A 88 7.18 -3.85 -1.61
C ILE A 88 7.30 -4.67 -0.34
N ALA A 89 7.91 -4.10 0.71
CA ALA A 89 8.09 -4.78 1.98
C ALA A 89 6.75 -5.08 2.67
N ARG A 90 5.82 -4.13 2.65
CA ARG A 90 4.46 -4.29 3.18
C ARG A 90 3.70 -5.37 2.40
N GLU A 91 3.66 -5.26 1.08
CA GLU A 91 2.92 -6.16 0.21
C GLU A 91 3.48 -7.59 0.27
N ALA A 92 4.81 -7.75 0.36
CA ALA A 92 5.42 -9.06 0.52
C ALA A 92 5.11 -9.70 1.89
N GLN A 93 4.86 -8.90 2.93
CA GLN A 93 4.39 -9.41 4.22
C GLN A 93 2.90 -9.78 4.15
N GLU A 94 2.06 -8.93 3.57
CA GLU A 94 0.62 -9.21 3.34
C GLU A 94 0.44 -10.49 2.50
N MET A 95 1.25 -10.66 1.44
CA MET A 95 1.32 -11.89 0.62
C MET A 95 1.50 -13.18 1.43
N VAL A 96 2.19 -13.11 2.58
CA VAL A 96 2.44 -14.27 3.43
C VAL A 96 1.39 -14.37 4.53
N ILE A 97 1.05 -13.26 5.18
CA ILE A 97 0.19 -13.25 6.37
C ILE A 97 -1.27 -13.52 5.99
N ASP A 98 -1.79 -12.87 4.96
CA ASP A 98 -3.23 -12.90 4.65
C ASP A 98 -3.72 -14.29 4.20
N PRO A 99 -2.96 -15.04 3.37
CA PRO A 99 -3.29 -16.44 3.05
C PRO A 99 -3.12 -17.40 4.23
N LEU A 100 -2.20 -17.12 5.16
CA LEU A 100 -1.95 -17.96 6.34
C LEU A 100 -3.01 -17.75 7.43
N PHE A 101 -3.53 -16.52 7.55
CA PHE A 101 -4.51 -16.13 8.55
C PHE A 101 -5.73 -15.45 7.88
N PRO A 102 -6.47 -16.18 7.03
CA PRO A 102 -7.57 -15.61 6.28
C PRO A 102 -8.72 -15.18 7.19
N ILE A 103 -9.30 -14.03 6.87
CA ILE A 103 -10.50 -13.53 7.54
C ILE A 103 -11.75 -14.32 7.12
N LEU A 104 -12.75 -14.39 8.01
CA LEU A 104 -13.94 -15.23 7.85
C LEU A 104 -14.75 -14.91 6.58
N ASN A 105 -14.82 -13.64 6.20
CA ASN A 105 -15.54 -13.16 5.02
C ASN A 105 -14.60 -12.62 3.94
N ALA A 106 -13.42 -13.24 3.78
CA ALA A 106 -12.48 -12.87 2.73
C ALA A 106 -13.17 -12.92 1.35
N PRO A 107 -13.00 -11.88 0.49
CA PRO A 107 -13.66 -11.82 -0.82
C PRO A 107 -13.13 -12.87 -1.80
N VAL A 108 -11.96 -13.44 -1.52
CA VAL A 108 -11.25 -14.40 -2.38
C VAL A 108 -10.66 -15.54 -1.55
N SER A 109 -10.36 -16.67 -2.20
CA SER A 109 -9.71 -17.79 -1.53
C SER A 109 -8.27 -17.45 -1.13
N PRO A 110 -7.67 -18.10 -0.10
CA PRO A 110 -6.28 -17.84 0.31
C PRO A 110 -5.26 -17.97 -0.83
N LEU A 111 -5.46 -18.93 -1.75
CA LEU A 111 -4.58 -19.08 -2.92
C LEU A 111 -4.74 -17.91 -3.89
N THR A 112 -5.96 -17.45 -4.11
CA THR A 112 -6.23 -16.30 -4.98
C THR A 112 -5.63 -15.03 -4.38
N ASP A 113 -5.76 -14.85 -3.07
CA ASP A 113 -5.19 -13.74 -2.31
C ASP A 113 -3.67 -13.68 -2.43
N PHE A 114 -2.99 -14.81 -2.20
CA PHE A 114 -1.54 -14.95 -2.42
C PHE A 114 -1.12 -14.51 -3.84
N LEU A 115 -1.86 -14.95 -4.87
CA LEU A 115 -1.55 -14.62 -6.25
C LEU A 115 -1.75 -13.13 -6.56
N ILE A 116 -2.75 -12.48 -5.96
CA ILE A 116 -2.97 -11.04 -6.10
C ILE A 116 -1.76 -10.27 -5.55
N HIS A 117 -1.37 -10.56 -4.31
CA HIS A 117 -0.22 -9.90 -3.69
C HIS A 117 1.08 -10.18 -4.47
N LEU A 118 1.30 -11.40 -4.96
CA LEU A 118 2.46 -11.73 -5.79
C LEU A 118 2.53 -10.86 -7.05
N VAL A 119 1.40 -10.68 -7.74
CA VAL A 119 1.33 -9.83 -8.94
C VAL A 119 1.64 -8.37 -8.59
N ILE A 120 1.11 -7.85 -7.48
CA ILE A 120 1.37 -6.48 -7.03
C ILE A 120 2.86 -6.30 -6.72
N VAL A 121 3.47 -7.21 -5.95
CA VAL A 121 4.91 -7.17 -5.63
C VAL A 121 5.77 -7.15 -6.90
N ILE A 122 5.45 -7.98 -7.90
CA ILE A 122 6.20 -8.00 -9.18
C ILE A 122 6.10 -6.64 -9.89
N ILE A 123 4.90 -6.04 -9.94
CA ILE A 123 4.67 -4.73 -10.56
C ILE A 123 5.44 -3.63 -9.80
N GLU A 124 5.45 -3.66 -8.48
CA GLU A 124 6.18 -2.70 -7.65
C GLU A 124 7.70 -2.82 -7.81
N ILE A 125 8.24 -4.04 -7.85
CA ILE A 125 9.66 -4.27 -8.14
C ILE A 125 10.01 -3.72 -9.52
N TRP A 126 9.13 -3.90 -10.51
CA TRP A 126 9.35 -3.35 -11.84
C TRP A 126 9.35 -1.82 -11.83
N ALA A 127 8.41 -1.20 -11.11
CA ALA A 127 8.35 0.25 -10.92
C ALA A 127 9.63 0.77 -10.25
N PHE A 128 10.11 0.09 -9.23
CA PHE A 128 11.37 0.42 -8.55
C PHE A 128 12.55 0.40 -9.52
N VAL A 129 12.72 -0.67 -10.29
CA VAL A 129 13.81 -0.80 -11.28
C VAL A 129 13.74 0.31 -12.32
N VAL A 130 12.54 0.67 -12.77
CA VAL A 130 12.34 1.72 -13.77
C VAL A 130 12.70 3.10 -13.22
N VAL A 131 12.25 3.44 -12.00
CA VAL A 131 12.62 4.70 -11.34
C VAL A 131 14.12 4.76 -11.07
N TYR A 132 14.72 3.67 -10.60
CA TYR A 132 16.16 3.60 -10.34
C TYR A 132 16.99 3.84 -11.61
N LYS A 133 16.60 3.20 -12.73
CA LYS A 133 17.26 3.42 -14.02
C LYS A 133 17.04 4.83 -14.57
N SER A 134 15.90 5.46 -14.28
CA SER A 134 15.61 6.84 -14.72
C SER A 134 16.43 7.90 -13.99
N GLN A 135 16.85 7.62 -12.74
CA GLN A 135 17.73 8.48 -11.95
C GLN A 135 19.18 8.50 -12.45
N ASN A 136 19.65 7.37 -12.97
CA ASN A 136 21.04 7.18 -13.40
C ASN A 136 21.27 7.46 -14.90
N LYS A 137 20.31 8.11 -15.57
CA LYS A 137 20.39 8.55 -16.97
C LYS A 137 20.49 10.06 -17.07
#